data_AF-A0A2T2R001-F1
#
_entry.id   AF-A0A2T2R001-F1
#
_cell.length_a   1.000
_cell.length_b   1.000
_cell.length_c   1.000
_cell.angle_alpha   90.00
_cell.angle_beta   90.00
_cell.angle_gamma   90.00
#
_symmetry.space_group_name_H-M   'P 1'
#
loop_
_entity.id
_entity.type
_entity.pdbx_description
1 polymer ?
#
loop_
_entity_poly.entity_id
_entity_poly.type
_entity_poly.pdbx_seq_one_letter_code
_entity_poly.pdbx_strand_id
1 'polypeptide(L)'
;MIKKKIDELRQEAEKLERQGELQNVAEIRYAEIPKTEKEVEKLERKLDDIQTDKSILKEEITEEDIAKVVSRWTGIPVSKMLQSEKEKLANMEEEISKRVIGQTEAIESVSNAIRRSRAGVADKDKPIGSFLFLGPTGVGKTELAKTLAEFLFDDEEAMVRVDMSEYMEKHAVSKFVGSPPGYVGFEEGGQLTEKIRKRP
;
A
#
# COMPACT_ATOMS: atom_id res chain seq x y z
N MET A 1 -15.06 -26.17 -12.87
CA MET A 1 -16.32 -26.72 -13.44
C MET A 1 -17.30 -27.20 -12.37
N ILE A 2 -16.86 -27.94 -11.32
CA ILE A 2 -17.77 -28.44 -10.27
C ILE A 2 -18.18 -27.36 -9.25
N LYS A 3 -17.27 -26.45 -8.84
CA LYS A 3 -17.61 -25.29 -7.99
C LYS A 3 -18.72 -24.42 -8.62
N LYS A 4 -18.64 -24.18 -9.93
CA LYS A 4 -19.68 -23.49 -10.70
C LYS A 4 -21.04 -24.20 -10.61
N LYS A 5 -21.04 -25.53 -10.59
CA LYS A 5 -22.27 -26.33 -10.47
C LYS A 5 -22.91 -26.18 -9.09
N ILE A 6 -22.13 -26.01 -8.03
CA ILE A 6 -22.65 -25.68 -6.69
C ILE A 6 -23.31 -24.30 -6.70
N ASP A 7 -22.70 -23.31 -7.35
CA ASP A 7 -23.29 -21.97 -7.47
C ASP A 7 -24.59 -21.99 -8.30
N GLU A 8 -24.62 -22.76 -9.39
CA GLU A 8 -25.82 -22.97 -10.20
C GLU A 8 -26.94 -23.64 -9.38
N LEU A 9 -26.64 -24.68 -8.60
CA LEU A 9 -27.60 -25.34 -7.71
C LEU A 9 -28.11 -24.40 -6.60
N ARG A 10 -27.25 -23.53 -6.05
CA ARG A 10 -27.65 -22.51 -5.07
C ARG A 10 -28.64 -21.51 -5.67
N GLN A 11 -28.37 -21.04 -6.89
CA GLN A 11 -29.27 -20.14 -7.62
C GLN A 11 -30.59 -20.81 -7.99
N GLU A 12 -30.56 -22.09 -8.36
CA GLU A 12 -31.75 -22.88 -8.67
C GLU A 12 -32.62 -23.11 -7.43
N ALA A 13 -32.02 -23.41 -6.28
CA ALA A 13 -32.74 -23.51 -5.01
C ALA A 13 -33.43 -22.19 -4.63
N GLU A 14 -32.76 -21.04 -4.78
CA GLU A 14 -33.38 -19.72 -4.54
C GLU A 14 -34.53 -19.41 -5.52
N LYS A 15 -34.45 -19.89 -6.75
CA LYS A 15 -35.52 -19.73 -7.73
C LYS A 15 -36.74 -20.57 -7.37
N LEU A 16 -36.54 -21.83 -6.99
CA LEU A 16 -37.60 -22.76 -6.60
C LEU A 16 -38.25 -22.37 -5.27
N GLU A 17 -37.48 -21.81 -4.34
CA GLU A 17 -37.98 -21.27 -3.06
C GLU A 17 -38.94 -20.10 -3.31
N ARG A 18 -38.62 -19.20 -4.24
CA ARG A 18 -39.51 -18.11 -4.67
C ARG A 18 -40.78 -18.61 -5.39
N GLN A 19 -40.73 -19.79 -6.00
CA GLN A 19 -41.86 -20.42 -6.69
C GLN A 19 -42.72 -21.30 -5.76
N GLY A 20 -42.32 -21.50 -4.50
CA GLY A 20 -43.04 -22.32 -3.53
C GLY A 20 -42.80 -23.83 -3.66
N GLU A 21 -41.84 -24.26 -4.48
CA GLU A 21 -41.49 -25.67 -4.68
C GLU A 21 -40.55 -26.20 -3.58
N LEU A 22 -41.04 -26.21 -2.33
CA LEU A 22 -40.24 -26.50 -1.13
C LEU A 22 -39.60 -27.91 -1.14
N GLN A 23 -40.21 -28.88 -1.82
CA GLN A 23 -39.68 -30.24 -1.90
C GLN A 23 -38.40 -30.30 -2.75
N ASN A 24 -38.39 -29.63 -3.90
CA ASN A 24 -37.23 -29.55 -4.78
C ASN A 24 -36.11 -28.70 -4.14
N VAL A 25 -36.46 -27.66 -3.37
CA VAL A 25 -35.49 -26.90 -2.57
C VAL A 25 -34.79 -27.78 -1.54
N ALA A 26 -35.53 -28.64 -0.84
CA ALA A 26 -34.96 -29.54 0.16
C ALA A 26 -34.03 -30.58 -0.49
N GLU A 27 -34.40 -31.12 -1.64
CA GLU A 27 -33.55 -32.05 -2.40
C GLU A 27 -32.23 -31.40 -2.83
N ILE A 28 -32.29 -30.19 -3.39
CA ILE A 28 -31.09 -29.46 -3.81
C ILE A 28 -30.21 -29.10 -2.60
N ARG A 29 -30.79 -28.52 -1.53
CA ARG A 29 -30.03 -28.04 -0.36
C ARG A 29 -29.45 -29.16 0.50
N TYR A 30 -30.16 -30.27 0.66
CA TYR A 30 -29.77 -31.32 1.61
C TYR A 30 -29.24 -32.60 0.97
N ALA A 31 -29.45 -32.82 -0.34
CA ALA A 31 -28.90 -33.97 -1.05
C ALA A 31 -27.87 -33.54 -2.12
N GLU A 32 -28.25 -32.70 -3.07
CA GLU A 32 -27.40 -32.42 -4.25
C GLU A 32 -26.19 -31.54 -3.93
N ILE A 33 -26.37 -30.44 -3.21
CA ILE A 33 -25.27 -29.55 -2.81
C ILE A 33 -24.28 -30.30 -1.92
N PRO A 34 -24.68 -30.98 -0.81
CA PRO A 34 -23.74 -31.71 0.03
C PRO A 34 -23.02 -32.85 -0.68
N LYS A 35 -23.68 -33.51 -1.64
CA LYS A 35 -23.06 -34.55 -2.47
C LYS A 35 -21.97 -33.95 -3.38
N THR A 36 -22.27 -32.82 -4.00
CA THR A 36 -21.34 -32.11 -4.91
C THR A 36 -20.17 -31.51 -4.13
N GLU A 37 -20.41 -30.95 -2.94
CA GLU A 37 -19.36 -30.45 -2.03
C GLU A 37 -18.41 -31.59 -1.59
N LYS A 38 -18.93 -32.76 -1.21
CA LYS A 38 -18.10 -33.95 -0.92
C LYS A 38 -17.27 -34.42 -2.12
N GLU A 39 -17.81 -34.28 -3.33
CA GLU A 39 -17.08 -34.64 -4.54
C GLU A 39 -15.94 -33.65 -4.84
N VAL A 40 -16.17 -32.35 -4.62
CA VAL A 40 -15.13 -31.32 -4.69
C VAL A 40 -14.03 -31.61 -3.67
N GLU A 41 -14.37 -31.84 -2.40
CA GLU A 41 -13.39 -32.10 -1.35
C GLU A 41 -12.54 -33.35 -1.66
N LYS A 42 -13.17 -34.40 -2.21
CA LYS A 42 -12.45 -35.62 -2.62
C LYS A 42 -11.48 -35.38 -3.78
N LEU A 43 -11.86 -34.52 -4.72
CA LEU A 43 -11.01 -34.15 -5.86
C LEU A 43 -9.87 -33.22 -5.43
N GLU A 44 -10.14 -32.26 -4.54
CA GLU A 44 -9.13 -31.36 -3.96
C GLU A 44 -8.08 -32.16 -3.19
N ARG A 45 -8.48 -33.09 -2.30
CA ARG A 45 -7.52 -33.98 -1.59
C ARG A 45 -6.66 -34.82 -2.54
N LYS A 46 -7.27 -35.36 -3.61
CA LYS A 46 -6.51 -36.10 -4.64
C LYS A 46 -5.54 -35.19 -5.39
N LEU A 47 -5.92 -33.94 -5.61
CA LEU A 47 -5.07 -32.95 -6.25
C LEU A 47 -3.87 -32.62 -5.37
N ASP A 48 -4.08 -32.42 -4.06
CA ASP A 48 -3.00 -32.19 -3.08
C ASP A 48 -1.99 -33.34 -3.08
N ASP A 49 -2.47 -34.59 -3.01
CA ASP A 49 -1.61 -35.78 -3.05
C ASP A 49 -0.75 -35.83 -4.33
N ILE A 50 -1.32 -35.46 -5.49
CA ILE A 50 -0.63 -35.43 -6.79
C ILE A 50 0.33 -34.24 -6.91
N GLN A 51 -0.03 -33.09 -6.33
CA GLN A 51 0.78 -31.87 -6.40
C GLN A 51 2.05 -31.95 -5.56
N THR A 52 2.10 -32.81 -4.54
CA THR A 52 3.33 -33.09 -3.77
C THR A 52 4.52 -33.54 -4.64
N ASP A 53 4.25 -34.17 -5.78
CA ASP A 53 5.27 -34.78 -6.65
C ASP A 53 5.57 -33.94 -7.91
N LYS A 54 4.62 -33.10 -8.37
CA LYS A 54 4.78 -32.20 -9.53
C LYS A 54 3.91 -30.93 -9.40
N SER A 55 4.52 -29.83 -8.96
CA SER A 55 3.92 -28.48 -8.96
C SER A 55 3.75 -27.94 -10.40
N ILE A 56 2.74 -28.42 -11.13
CA ILE A 56 2.44 -27.97 -12.51
C ILE A 56 1.37 -26.87 -12.55
N LEU A 57 0.51 -26.77 -11.52
CA LEU A 57 -0.59 -25.80 -11.45
C LEU A 57 -0.64 -25.16 -10.07
N LYS A 58 -0.42 -23.84 -10.01
CA LYS A 58 -0.55 -23.03 -8.79
C LYS A 58 -1.98 -22.45 -8.76
N GLU A 59 -2.85 -23.00 -7.92
CA GLU A 59 -4.26 -22.55 -7.82
C GLU A 59 -4.45 -21.35 -6.89
N GLU A 60 -3.47 -21.05 -6.03
CA GLU A 60 -3.53 -19.95 -5.08
C GLU A 60 -2.65 -18.77 -5.49
N ILE A 61 -3.20 -17.56 -5.32
CA ILE A 61 -2.48 -16.31 -5.52
C ILE A 61 -1.70 -16.02 -4.24
N THR A 62 -0.37 -16.01 -4.32
CA THR A 62 0.48 -15.64 -3.18
C THR A 62 0.86 -14.15 -3.21
N GLU A 63 1.40 -13.64 -2.11
CA GLU A 63 1.95 -12.27 -2.04
C GLU A 63 2.98 -12.00 -3.15
N GLU A 64 3.79 -13.01 -3.50
CA GLU A 64 4.73 -12.93 -4.63
C GLU A 64 4.05 -12.71 -5.98
N ASP A 65 2.89 -13.31 -6.20
CA ASP A 65 2.16 -13.19 -7.47
C ASP A 65 1.56 -11.78 -7.59
N ILE A 66 1.03 -11.24 -6.49
CA ILE A 66 0.56 -9.85 -6.42
C ILE A 66 1.74 -8.90 -6.65
N ALA A 67 2.85 -9.11 -5.94
CA ALA A 67 4.05 -8.28 -6.05
C ALA A 67 4.62 -8.27 -7.47
N LYS A 68 4.62 -9.40 -8.20
CA LYS A 68 5.05 -9.45 -9.61
C LYS A 68 4.19 -8.57 -10.52
N VAL A 69 2.88 -8.54 -10.31
CA VAL A 69 1.96 -7.69 -11.09
C VAL A 69 2.21 -6.21 -10.79
N VAL A 70 2.27 -5.84 -9.51
CA VAL A 70 2.51 -4.46 -9.09
C VAL A 70 3.89 -3.99 -9.51
N SER A 71 4.91 -4.84 -9.40
CA SER A 71 6.28 -4.57 -9.86
C SER A 71 6.33 -4.24 -11.34
N ARG A 72 5.59 -4.98 -12.18
CA ARG A 72 5.51 -4.70 -13.62
C ARG A 72 4.87 -3.33 -13.93
N TRP A 73 3.93 -2.88 -13.10
CA TRP A 73 3.27 -1.58 -13.28
C TRP A 73 4.08 -0.40 -12.74
N THR A 74 4.73 -0.59 -11.60
CA THR A 74 5.41 0.47 -10.85
C THR A 74 6.91 0.55 -11.13
N GLY A 75 7.52 -0.53 -11.64
CA GLY A 75 8.97 -0.65 -11.79
C GLY A 75 9.70 -1.00 -10.49
N ILE A 76 9.02 -1.03 -9.35
CA ILE A 76 9.63 -1.35 -8.05
C ILE A 76 9.95 -2.86 -7.98
N PRO A 77 11.16 -3.28 -7.59
CA PRO A 77 11.52 -4.70 -7.52
C PRO A 77 10.67 -5.51 -6.52
N VAL A 78 10.30 -6.74 -6.89
CA VAL A 78 9.54 -7.66 -6.02
C VAL A 78 10.24 -7.90 -4.69
N SER A 79 11.57 -8.01 -4.68
CA SER A 79 12.35 -8.18 -3.45
C SER A 79 12.19 -7.01 -2.48
N LYS A 80 12.03 -5.77 -2.97
CA LYS A 80 11.76 -4.60 -2.13
C LYS A 80 10.34 -4.63 -1.58
N MET A 81 9.35 -5.05 -2.38
CA MET A 81 7.95 -5.12 -1.97
C MET A 81 7.69 -6.18 -0.88
N LEU A 82 8.38 -7.32 -0.98
CA LEU A 82 8.28 -8.42 -0.03
C LEU A 82 9.15 -8.21 1.22
N GLN A 83 9.99 -7.17 1.25
CA GLN A 83 10.82 -6.86 2.41
C GLN A 83 9.94 -6.44 3.58
N SER A 84 10.18 -7.03 4.75
CA SER A 84 9.42 -6.63 5.94
C SER A 84 9.74 -5.18 6.32
N GLU A 85 8.71 -4.39 6.65
CA GLU A 85 8.89 -3.00 7.06
C GLU A 85 9.83 -2.88 8.28
N LYS A 86 9.78 -3.84 9.19
CA LYS A 86 10.68 -3.93 10.35
C LYS A 86 12.14 -4.05 9.94
N GLU A 87 12.45 -4.94 9.00
CA GLU A 87 13.81 -5.12 8.49
C GLU A 87 14.27 -3.91 7.69
N LYS A 88 13.39 -3.34 6.85
CA LYS A 88 13.65 -2.10 6.13
C LYS A 88 14.08 -1.00 7.10
N LEU A 89 13.29 -0.76 8.15
CA LEU A 89 13.58 0.27 9.16
C LEU A 89 14.80 -0.05 10.04
N ALA A 90 15.13 -1.33 10.27
CA ALA A 90 16.30 -1.72 11.05
C ALA A 90 17.61 -1.35 10.36
N ASN A 91 17.62 -1.32 9.02
CA ASN A 91 18.79 -0.99 8.19
C ASN A 91 18.73 0.45 7.64
N MET A 92 17.85 1.30 8.18
CA MET A 92 17.57 2.63 7.62
C MET A 92 18.79 3.54 7.58
N GLU A 93 19.56 3.59 8.67
CA GLU A 93 20.78 4.39 8.75
C GLU A 93 21.82 3.94 7.72
N GLU A 94 21.99 2.63 7.53
CA GLU A 94 22.93 2.07 6.56
C GLU A 94 22.52 2.42 5.13
N GLU A 95 21.25 2.21 4.77
CA GLU A 95 20.73 2.53 3.44
C GLU A 95 20.85 4.02 3.11
N ILE A 96 20.49 4.91 4.05
CA ILE A 96 20.63 6.36 3.84
C ILE A 96 22.10 6.75 3.72
N SER A 97 22.99 6.15 4.52
CA SER A 97 24.43 6.45 4.52
C SER A 97 25.14 6.05 3.24
N LYS A 98 24.55 5.18 2.39
CA LYS A 98 25.10 4.88 1.05
C LYS A 98 25.08 6.11 0.13
N ARG A 99 24.13 7.03 0.34
CA ARG A 99 23.94 8.23 -0.50
C ARG A 99 24.33 9.52 0.23
N VAL A 100 24.07 9.60 1.53
CA VAL A 100 24.36 10.80 2.35
C VAL A 100 25.59 10.54 3.22
N ILE A 101 26.73 11.09 2.81
CA ILE A 101 28.03 10.84 3.46
C ILE A 101 28.29 11.87 4.57
N GLY A 102 28.74 11.38 5.73
CA GLY A 102 29.28 12.21 6.82
C GLY A 102 28.24 12.95 7.68
N GLN A 103 26.95 12.61 7.55
CA GLN A 103 25.85 13.22 8.31
C GLN A 103 25.23 12.27 9.34
N THR A 104 26.06 11.47 10.03
CA THR A 104 25.62 10.37 10.90
C THR A 104 24.60 10.81 11.95
N GLU A 105 24.84 11.92 12.65
CA GLU A 105 23.93 12.43 13.69
C GLU A 105 22.55 12.82 13.12
N ALA A 106 22.52 13.48 11.96
CA ALA A 106 21.27 13.86 11.31
C ALA A 106 20.49 12.62 10.81
N ILE A 107 21.20 11.65 10.23
CA ILE A 107 20.62 10.38 9.78
C ILE A 107 20.02 9.62 10.96
N GLU A 108 20.77 9.45 12.05
CA GLU A 108 20.31 8.77 13.26
C GLU A 108 19.08 9.46 13.89
N SER A 109 19.09 10.80 13.97
CA SER A 109 17.97 11.57 14.51
C SER A 109 16.68 11.37 13.69
N VAL A 110 16.78 11.40 12.36
CA VAL A 110 15.65 11.17 11.47
C VAL A 110 15.16 9.72 11.56
N SER A 111 16.06 8.75 11.47
CA SER A 111 15.72 7.32 11.55
C SER A 111 15.02 6.97 12.87
N ASN A 112 15.49 7.52 13.99
CA ASN A 112 14.86 7.34 15.30
C ASN A 112 13.43 7.92 15.34
N ALA A 113 13.19 9.10 14.76
CA ALA A 113 11.86 9.69 14.72
C ALA A 113 10.89 8.88 13.88
N ILE A 114 11.33 8.41 12.71
CA ILE A 114 10.53 7.57 11.81
C ILE A 114 10.20 6.23 12.46
N ARG A 115 11.18 5.57 13.10
CA ARG A 115 10.95 4.32 13.85
C ARG A 115 9.92 4.49 14.97
N ARG A 116 9.96 5.61 15.72
CA ARG A 116 8.95 5.91 16.76
C ARG A 116 7.54 6.09 16.17
N SER A 117 7.43 6.77 15.03
CA SER A 117 6.13 6.94 14.36
C SER A 117 5.57 5.60 13.88
N ARG A 118 6.38 4.77 13.20
CA ARG A 118 5.96 3.46 12.68
C ARG A 118 5.66 2.45 13.78
N ALA A 119 6.30 2.56 14.94
CA ALA A 119 5.99 1.75 16.12
C ALA A 119 4.70 2.19 16.85
N GLY A 120 4.00 3.22 16.38
CA GLY A 120 2.78 3.74 17.02
C GLY A 120 3.03 4.44 18.35
N VAL A 121 4.28 4.82 18.64
CA VAL A 121 4.67 5.57 19.86
C VAL A 121 4.42 7.07 19.68
N ALA A 122 4.42 7.54 18.43
CA ALA A 122 4.11 8.94 18.12
C ALA A 122 2.60 9.21 18.17
N ASP A 123 2.28 10.49 18.38
CA ASP A 123 0.92 11.02 18.29
C ASP A 123 0.33 10.80 16.88
N LYS A 124 -0.89 10.27 16.80
CA LYS A 124 -1.58 9.96 15.54
C LYS A 124 -1.99 11.21 14.77
N ASP A 125 -2.15 12.33 15.44
CA ASP A 125 -2.54 13.60 14.83
C ASP A 125 -1.33 14.41 14.31
N LYS A 126 -0.12 13.83 14.37
CA LYS A 126 1.13 14.45 13.93
C LYS A 126 1.73 13.73 12.72
N PRO A 127 2.51 14.45 11.89
CA PRO A 127 3.23 13.82 10.79
C PRO A 127 4.27 12.81 11.31
N ILE A 128 4.69 11.90 10.43
CA ILE A 128 5.71 10.87 10.70
C ILE A 128 6.98 11.47 11.32
N GLY A 129 7.36 12.67 10.87
CA GLY A 129 8.41 13.47 11.47
C GLY A 129 8.35 14.91 11.00
N SER A 130 8.88 15.82 11.80
CA SER A 130 9.09 17.23 11.46
C SER A 130 10.52 17.58 11.76
N PHE A 131 11.28 17.94 10.72
CA PHE A 131 12.73 18.13 10.82
C PHE A 131 13.13 19.51 10.32
N LEU A 132 14.10 20.12 11.02
CA LEU A 132 14.76 21.35 10.59
C LEU A 132 16.25 21.04 10.39
N PHE A 133 16.69 20.94 9.13
CA PHE A 133 18.09 20.70 8.82
C PHE A 133 18.86 22.03 8.77
N LEU A 134 19.76 22.22 9.74
CA LEU A 134 20.60 23.41 9.86
C LEU A 134 22.05 23.09 9.46
N GLY A 135 22.69 23.98 8.71
CA GLY A 135 24.08 23.83 8.30
C GLY A 135 24.43 24.65 7.05
N PRO A 136 25.68 24.56 6.56
CA PRO A 136 26.12 25.24 5.33
C PRO A 136 25.41 24.71 4.07
N THR A 137 25.42 25.47 2.97
CA THR A 137 24.99 24.96 1.66
C THR A 137 25.92 23.85 1.18
N GLY A 138 25.39 22.86 0.46
CA GLY A 138 26.19 21.78 -0.14
C GLY A 138 26.53 20.61 0.78
N VAL A 139 26.15 20.63 2.06
CA VAL A 139 26.45 19.52 3.01
C VAL A 139 25.49 18.33 2.92
N GLY A 140 24.57 18.30 1.96
CA GLY A 140 23.65 17.18 1.74
C GLY A 140 22.26 17.28 2.38
N LYS A 141 21.83 18.46 2.86
CA LYS A 141 20.49 18.64 3.45
C LYS A 141 19.34 18.24 2.52
N THR A 142 19.37 18.72 1.27
CA THR A 142 18.37 18.37 0.25
C THR A 142 18.51 16.92 -0.19
N GLU A 143 19.74 16.41 -0.22
CA GLU A 143 20.02 15.02 -0.58
C GLU A 143 19.45 14.05 0.45
N LEU A 144 19.54 14.38 1.73
CA LEU A 144 18.91 13.62 2.80
C LEU A 144 17.39 13.58 2.64
N ALA A 145 16.75 14.71 2.31
CA ALA A 145 15.31 14.74 2.06
C ALA A 145 14.89 13.85 0.87
N LYS A 146 15.64 13.91 -0.25
CA LYS A 146 15.43 13.05 -1.42
C LYS A 146 15.63 11.58 -1.11
N THR A 147 16.69 11.26 -0.36
CA THR A 147 17.00 9.88 0.06
C THR A 147 15.92 9.33 0.97
N LEU A 148 15.32 10.16 1.84
CA LEU A 148 14.19 9.76 2.67
C LEU A 148 12.93 9.50 1.85
N ALA A 149 12.66 10.30 0.81
CA ALA A 149 11.54 10.07 -0.08
C ALA A 149 11.68 8.73 -0.82
N GLU A 150 12.84 8.49 -1.41
CA GLU A 150 13.17 7.21 -2.05
C GLU A 150 13.10 6.05 -1.06
N PHE A 151 13.64 6.20 0.15
CA PHE A 151 13.62 5.11 1.13
C PHE A 151 12.20 4.80 1.63
N LEU A 152 11.39 5.82 1.93
CA LEU A 152 10.07 5.61 2.53
C LEU A 152 9.00 5.22 1.50
N PHE A 153 9.10 5.74 0.28
CA PHE A 153 8.06 5.64 -0.73
C PHE A 153 8.52 4.93 -2.02
N ASP A 154 9.79 4.52 -2.09
CA ASP A 154 10.41 3.92 -3.28
C ASP A 154 10.27 4.83 -4.53
N ASP A 155 10.19 6.15 -4.30
CA ASP A 155 10.08 7.19 -5.31
C ASP A 155 10.68 8.53 -4.82
N GLU A 156 11.82 8.94 -5.37
CA GLU A 156 12.41 10.28 -5.11
C GLU A 156 11.46 11.44 -5.50
N GLU A 157 10.58 11.26 -6.48
CA GLU A 157 9.60 12.26 -6.90
C GLU A 157 8.44 12.42 -5.89
N ALA A 158 8.32 11.53 -4.91
CA ALA A 158 7.39 11.71 -3.79
C ALA A 158 7.75 12.95 -2.95
N MET A 159 8.96 13.50 -3.08
CA MET A 159 9.34 14.75 -2.43
C MET A 159 8.70 15.97 -3.09
N VAL A 160 7.78 16.62 -2.37
CA VAL A 160 7.28 17.95 -2.75
C VAL A 160 8.27 19.03 -2.33
N ARG A 161 8.99 19.59 -3.30
CA ARG A 161 9.88 20.74 -3.08
C ARG A 161 9.12 22.05 -3.19
N VAL A 162 9.37 22.96 -2.25
CA VAL A 162 8.86 24.33 -2.26
C VAL A 162 10.01 25.30 -2.05
N ASP A 163 10.13 26.30 -2.93
CA ASP A 163 11.09 27.40 -2.76
C ASP A 163 10.44 28.52 -1.93
N MET A 164 10.92 28.72 -0.70
CA MET A 164 10.38 29.74 0.20
C MET A 164 10.65 31.18 -0.29
N SER A 165 11.60 31.39 -1.20
CA SER A 165 11.85 32.72 -1.78
C SER A 165 10.65 33.23 -2.59
N GLU A 166 9.83 32.34 -3.14
CA GLU A 166 8.58 32.69 -3.83
C GLU A 166 7.46 33.15 -2.88
N TYR A 167 7.62 32.93 -1.58
CA TYR A 167 6.57 33.15 -0.56
C TYR A 167 6.94 34.21 0.48
N MET A 168 7.87 35.10 0.17
CA MET A 168 8.28 36.17 1.09
C MET A 168 7.18 37.23 1.31
N GLU A 169 6.30 37.44 0.32
CA GLU A 169 5.22 38.42 0.41
C GLU A 169 3.97 37.84 1.07
N LYS A 170 3.29 38.64 1.90
CA LYS A 170 2.09 38.23 2.65
C LYS A 170 0.99 37.66 1.74
N HIS A 171 0.85 38.18 0.53
CA HIS A 171 -0.18 37.74 -0.43
C HIS A 171 0.15 36.42 -1.14
N ALA A 172 1.43 36.00 -1.13
CA ALA A 172 1.84 34.74 -1.74
C ALA A 172 1.37 33.52 -0.92
N VAL A 173 1.13 33.69 0.38
CA VAL A 173 0.68 32.60 1.28
C VAL A 173 -0.67 32.02 0.83
N SER A 174 -1.60 32.84 0.34
CA SER A 174 -2.88 32.34 -0.17
C SER A 174 -2.72 31.44 -1.39
N LYS A 175 -1.69 31.64 -2.23
CA LYS A 175 -1.37 30.72 -3.33
C LYS A 175 -0.78 29.39 -2.82
N PHE A 176 -0.13 29.42 -1.66
CA PHE A 176 0.54 28.26 -1.08
C PHE A 176 -0.45 27.26 -0.47
N VAL A 177 -1.33 27.74 0.40
CA VAL A 177 -2.30 26.93 1.18
C VAL A 177 -3.73 26.99 0.64
N GLY A 178 -4.04 27.96 -0.22
CA GLY A 178 -5.38 28.22 -0.72
C GLY A 178 -5.96 29.52 -0.17
N SER A 179 -6.89 30.11 -0.93
CA SER A 179 -7.63 31.29 -0.50
C SER A 179 -8.70 30.93 0.54
N PRO A 180 -9.05 31.81 1.49
CA PRO A 180 -10.20 31.59 2.38
C PRO A 180 -11.55 31.61 1.64
N PRO A 181 -12.63 31.05 2.24
CA PRO A 181 -13.98 31.17 1.68
C PRO A 181 -14.35 32.64 1.38
N GLY A 182 -14.86 32.90 0.17
CA GLY A 182 -15.23 34.25 -0.27
C GLY A 182 -14.12 35.06 -0.96
N TYR A 183 -12.91 34.51 -1.10
CA TYR A 183 -11.82 35.09 -1.90
C TYR A 183 -11.66 34.35 -3.24
N VAL A 184 -11.16 35.07 -4.26
CA VAL A 184 -10.84 34.48 -5.58
C VAL A 184 -9.82 33.34 -5.39
N GLY A 185 -10.08 32.18 -5.99
CA GLY A 185 -9.24 30.98 -5.88
C GLY A 185 -9.57 30.06 -4.69
N PHE A 186 -10.69 30.27 -3.99
CA PHE A 186 -11.13 29.36 -2.90
C PHE A 186 -11.34 27.92 -3.39
N GLU A 187 -11.88 27.72 -4.59
CA GLU A 187 -12.16 26.39 -5.15
C GLU A 187 -10.92 25.73 -5.79
N GLU A 188 -9.84 26.48 -6.05
CA GLU A 188 -8.66 26.01 -6.78
C GLU A 188 -7.62 25.31 -5.87
N GLY A 189 -7.77 25.39 -4.55
CA GLY A 189 -6.82 24.84 -3.58
C GLY A 189 -5.44 25.54 -3.61
N GLY A 190 -4.61 25.27 -2.60
CA GLY A 190 -3.23 25.76 -2.57
C GLY A 190 -2.27 24.87 -3.36
N GLN A 191 -1.18 25.45 -3.86
CA GLN A 191 -0.12 24.71 -4.54
C GLN A 191 0.45 23.57 -3.68
N LEU A 192 0.59 23.75 -2.36
CA LEU A 192 1.05 22.69 -1.47
C LEU A 192 -0.06 21.70 -1.16
N THR A 193 -1.24 22.20 -0.78
CA THR A 193 -2.35 21.35 -0.33
C THR A 193 -2.81 20.40 -1.43
N GLU A 194 -2.85 20.86 -2.68
CA GLU A 194 -3.21 20.01 -3.82
C GLU A 194 -2.15 18.97 -4.16
N LYS A 195 -0.86 19.29 -3.97
CA LYS A 195 0.22 18.30 -4.15
C LYS A 195 0.16 17.20 -3.10
N ILE A 196 -0.03 17.56 -1.83
CA ILE A 196 -0.19 16.58 -0.74
C ILE A 196 -1.46 15.74 -0.94
N ARG A 197 -2.57 16.35 -1.33
CA ARG A 197 -3.82 15.62 -1.58
C ARG A 197 -3.70 14.58 -2.69
N LYS A 198 -2.93 14.87 -3.74
CA LYS A 198 -2.68 13.94 -4.87
C LYS A 198 -1.66 12.85 -4.55
N ARG A 199 -0.77 13.07 -3.57
CA ARG A 199 0.30 12.17 -3.15
C ARG A 199 0.37 12.14 -1.61
N PRO A 200 -0.54 11.41 -0.95
CA PRO A 200 -0.61 11.34 0.52
C PRO A 200 0.53 10.53 1.14
#